data_AF-A0A5W3RL36-F1
#
_entry.id   AF-A0A5W3RL36-F1
#
_cell.length_a   1.000
_cell.length_b   1.000
_cell.length_c   1.000
_cell.angle_alpha   90.00
_cell.angle_beta   90.00
_cell.angle_gamma   90.00
#
_symmetry.space_group_name_H-M   'P 1'
#
loop_
_entity.id
_entity.type
_entity.pdbx_description
1 polymer ?
#
loop_
_entity_poly.entity_id
_entity_poly.type
_entity_poly.pdbx_seq_one_letter_code
_entity_poly.pdbx_strand_id
1 'polypeptide(L)'
;MTPAALSALSLGYLFPVKGRHILRVHSAFQHALNLRSEEGRLLTLLCAEKYQNLADAARIMQPEWWDWRREISGTGTIRLADGVFKMLSQCTGLSYCRLIPQHYWLAKQNRK
;
A
#
# COMPACT_ATOMS: atom_id res chain seq x y z
N MET A 1 18.67 11.12 0.68
CA MET A 1 17.75 10.38 -0.21
C MET A 1 16.41 11.09 -0.20
N THR A 2 15.88 11.43 -1.37
CA THR A 2 14.55 12.03 -1.48
C THR A 2 13.51 10.94 -1.26
N PRO A 3 12.52 11.13 -0.38
CA PRO A 3 11.42 10.19 -0.21
C PRO A 3 10.73 9.90 -1.54
N ALA A 4 10.59 8.63 -1.94
CA ALA A 4 9.89 8.31 -3.18
C ALA A 4 8.36 8.47 -2.99
N ALA A 5 7.68 8.92 -4.05
CA ALA A 5 6.23 8.92 -4.09
C ALA A 5 5.79 7.69 -4.89
N LEU A 6 5.02 6.81 -4.27
CA LEU A 6 4.46 5.65 -4.97
C LEU A 6 3.02 5.95 -5.35
N SER A 7 2.61 5.49 -6.54
CA SER A 7 1.24 5.67 -7.02
C SER A 7 0.45 4.40 -6.80
N ALA A 8 -0.70 4.48 -6.14
CA ALA A 8 -1.58 3.33 -6.02
C ALA A 8 -2.56 3.24 -7.18
N LEU A 9 -2.86 2.00 -7.58
CA LEU A 9 -3.83 1.69 -8.63
C LEU A 9 -5.16 1.22 -8.05
N SER A 10 -5.11 0.45 -6.97
CA SER A 10 -6.31 -0.12 -6.36
C SER A 10 -6.14 -0.41 -4.87
N LEU A 11 -7.25 -0.39 -4.14
CA LEU A 11 -7.42 -1.00 -2.82
C LEU A 11 -8.56 -2.02 -2.87
N GLY A 12 -8.26 -3.24 -2.45
CA GLY A 12 -9.21 -4.34 -2.32
C GLY A 12 -10.40 -3.99 -1.42
N TYR A 13 -11.58 -4.49 -1.79
CA TYR A 13 -12.84 -4.13 -1.14
C TYR A 13 -13.01 -4.67 0.29
N LEU A 14 -12.21 -5.66 0.72
CA LEU A 14 -12.27 -6.20 2.08
C LEU A 14 -11.56 -5.30 3.10
N PHE A 15 -10.71 -4.39 2.65
CA PHE A 15 -10.06 -3.46 3.56
C PHE A 15 -10.91 -2.19 3.76
N PRO A 16 -11.25 -1.81 5.00
CA PRO A 16 -12.11 -0.65 5.26
C PRO A 16 -11.39 0.66 4.93
N VAL A 17 -11.73 1.27 3.79
CA VAL A 17 -11.13 2.53 3.31
C VAL A 17 -11.47 3.73 4.20
N LYS A 18 -12.64 3.69 4.84
CA LYS A 18 -13.13 4.76 5.70
C LYS A 18 -12.41 4.71 7.05
N GLY A 19 -12.07 5.89 7.56
CA GLY A 19 -11.42 6.05 8.86
C GLY A 19 -9.90 6.19 8.76
N ARG A 20 -9.29 6.36 9.93
CA ARG A 20 -7.84 6.47 10.09
C ARG A 20 -7.33 5.16 10.67
N HIS A 21 -6.44 4.49 9.95
CA HIS A 21 -5.80 3.26 10.38
C HIS A 21 -4.32 3.52 10.61
N ILE A 22 -3.80 3.06 11.74
CA ILE A 22 -2.37 2.98 11.99
C ILE A 22 -1.97 1.53 11.73
N LEU A 23 -1.08 1.35 10.76
CA LEU A 23 -0.62 0.06 10.31
C LEU A 23 0.88 -0.05 10.57
N ARG A 24 1.31 -1.17 11.14
CA ARG A 24 2.72 -1.48 11.37
C ARG A 24 3.19 -2.48 10.34
N VAL A 25 4.46 -2.40 9.96
CA VAL A 25 5.07 -3.44 9.12
C VAL A 25 5.05 -4.76 9.89
N HIS A 26 4.46 -5.77 9.27
CA HIS A 26 4.45 -7.15 9.76
C HIS A 26 5.56 -7.97 9.10
N SER A 27 5.65 -7.92 7.77
CA SER A 27 6.74 -8.56 7.02
C SER A 27 6.96 -7.89 5.67
N ALA A 28 8.20 -7.93 5.19
CA ALA A 28 8.61 -7.32 3.92
C ALA A 28 9.23 -8.36 2.99
N PHE A 29 8.80 -8.34 1.72
CA PHE A 29 9.31 -9.14 0.62
C PHE A 29 9.69 -8.22 -0.53
N GLN A 30 10.48 -8.68 -1.49
CA GLN A 30 10.95 -7.84 -2.59
C GLN A 30 9.84 -7.00 -3.25
N HIS A 31 8.69 -7.60 -3.55
CA HIS A 31 7.59 -6.96 -4.27
C HIS A 31 6.29 -6.86 -3.47
N ALA A 32 6.32 -7.17 -2.18
CA ALA A 32 5.14 -7.13 -1.31
C ALA A 32 5.50 -6.66 0.11
N LEU A 33 4.64 -5.81 0.69
CA LEU A 33 4.77 -5.36 2.07
C LEU A 33 3.50 -5.70 2.84
N ASN A 34 3.61 -6.54 3.86
CA ASN A 34 2.50 -6.89 4.73
C ASN A 34 2.44 -5.92 5.90
N LEU A 35 1.26 -5.35 6.10
CA LEU A 35 0.96 -4.42 7.15
C LEU A 35 -0.11 -5.02 8.07
N ARG A 36 -0.03 -4.66 9.36
CA ARG A 36 -0.97 -5.12 10.37
C ARG A 36 -1.47 -3.94 11.21
N SER A 37 -2.78 -3.85 11.43
CA SER A 37 -3.39 -2.90 12.36
C SER A 37 -3.28 -3.37 13.81
N GLU A 38 -3.54 -2.49 14.77
CA GLU A 38 -3.55 -2.86 16.19
C GLU A 38 -4.64 -3.90 16.50
N GLU A 39 -5.78 -3.84 15.79
CA GLU A 39 -6.87 -4.81 15.89
C GLU A 39 -6.57 -6.13 15.14
N GLY A 40 -5.38 -6.28 14.57
CA GLY A 40 -4.95 -7.50 13.89
C GLY A 40 -5.37 -7.64 12.43
N ARG A 41 -5.96 -6.60 11.82
CA ARG A 41 -6.30 -6.63 10.39
C ARG A 41 -5.03 -6.59 9.54
N LEU A 42 -5.01 -7.36 8.47
CA LEU A 42 -3.90 -7.41 7.52
C LEU A 42 -4.22 -6.60 6.27
N LEU A 43 -3.20 -5.95 5.74
CA LEU A 43 -3.23 -5.30 4.43
C LEU A 43 -1.90 -5.49 3.74
N THR A 44 -1.91 -6.07 2.56
CA THR A 44 -0.70 -6.25 1.76
C THR A 44 -0.60 -5.18 0.69
N LEU A 45 0.53 -4.48 0.62
CA LEU A 45 0.89 -3.65 -0.53
C LEU A 45 1.57 -4.55 -1.57
N LEU A 46 1.02 -4.63 -2.77
CA LEU A 46 1.53 -5.46 -3.86
C LEU A 46 2.10 -4.60 -4.99
N CYS A 47 3.21 -5.04 -5.58
CA CYS A 47 3.70 -4.50 -6.83
C CYS A 47 2.66 -4.73 -7.92
N ALA A 48 2.15 -3.64 -8.49
CA ALA A 48 1.13 -3.71 -9.51
C ALA A 48 1.61 -4.48 -10.75
N GLU A 49 2.88 -4.36 -11.14
CA GLU A 49 3.38 -5.05 -12.34
C GLU A 49 3.56 -6.56 -12.14
N LYS A 50 3.79 -7.00 -10.90
CA LYS A 50 4.05 -8.42 -10.59
C LYS A 50 2.81 -9.19 -10.18
N TYR A 51 1.82 -8.52 -9.58
CA TYR A 51 0.67 -9.18 -8.97
C TYR A 51 -0.67 -8.62 -9.47
N GLN A 52 -1.62 -9.54 -9.61
CA GLN A 52 -3.02 -9.22 -9.87
C GLN A 52 -3.69 -8.57 -8.66
N ASN A 53 -4.88 -8.00 -8.87
CA ASN A 53 -5.64 -7.38 -7.79
C ASN A 53 -6.23 -8.45 -6.85
N LEU A 54 -6.04 -8.29 -5.55
CA LEU A 54 -6.64 -9.14 -4.52
C LEU A 54 -7.66 -8.35 -3.70
N ALA A 55 -8.63 -9.05 -3.13
CA ALA A 55 -9.74 -8.45 -2.39
C ALA A 55 -9.29 -7.76 -1.08
N ASP A 56 -8.15 -8.16 -0.53
CA ASP A 56 -7.57 -7.74 0.75
C ASP A 56 -6.19 -7.06 0.58
N ALA A 57 -5.84 -6.64 -0.64
CA ALA A 57 -4.56 -6.02 -0.95
C ALA A 57 -4.69 -4.65 -1.64
N ALA A 58 -3.66 -3.83 -1.52
CA ALA A 58 -3.48 -2.59 -2.25
C ALA A 58 -2.45 -2.80 -3.37
N ARG A 59 -2.77 -2.47 -4.63
CA ARG A 59 -1.78 -2.47 -5.71
C ARG A 59 -1.13 -1.10 -5.84
N ILE A 60 0.19 -1.10 -5.85
CA ILE A 60 1.03 0.09 -5.90
C ILE A 60 2.04 -0.05 -7.03
N MET A 61 2.14 0.98 -7.87
CA MET A 61 3.22 1.17 -8.82
C MET A 61 4.51 1.43 -8.05
N GLN A 62 5.49 0.57 -8.29
CA GLN A 62 6.81 0.62 -7.69
C GLN A 62 7.83 0.80 -8.82
N PRO A 63 8.91 1.58 -8.63
CA PRO A 63 10.03 1.57 -9.56
C PRO A 63 10.58 0.15 -9.76
N GLU A 64 11.15 -0.15 -10.93
CA GLU A 64 11.67 -1.49 -11.23
C GLU A 64 12.73 -1.97 -10.22
N TRP A 65 13.54 -1.05 -9.71
CA TRP A 65 14.59 -1.31 -8.72
C TRP A 65 14.08 -1.42 -7.27
N TRP A 66 12.77 -1.27 -7.04
CA TRP A 66 12.19 -1.26 -5.70
C TRP A 66 12.27 -2.63 -5.02
N ASP A 67 12.76 -2.63 -3.78
CA ASP A 67 12.77 -3.80 -2.90
C ASP A 67 12.34 -3.40 -1.49
N TRP A 68 11.16 -3.83 -1.05
CA TRP A 68 10.66 -3.45 0.27
C TRP A 68 11.57 -3.91 1.41
N ARG A 69 12.37 -4.97 1.23
CA ARG A 69 13.31 -5.41 2.26
C ARG A 69 14.43 -4.39 2.48
N ARG A 70 14.73 -3.58 1.46
CA ARG A 70 15.73 -2.50 1.51
C ARG A 70 15.12 -1.18 1.98
N GLU A 71 13.91 -0.89 1.50
CA GLU A 71 13.23 0.37 1.79
C GLU A 71 12.65 0.45 3.21
N ILE A 72 12.41 -0.70 3.83
CA ILE A 72 11.92 -0.79 5.20
C ILE A 72 13.07 -1.12 6.14
N SER A 73 13.42 -0.17 7.01
CA SER A 73 14.36 -0.39 8.11
C SER A 73 13.57 -0.46 9.43
N GLY A 74 13.34 -1.65 9.97
CA GLY A 74 12.73 -1.83 11.30
C GLY A 74 11.20 -1.74 11.37
N THR A 75 10.67 -1.20 12.47
CA THR A 75 9.24 -1.18 12.83
C THR A 75 8.48 -0.01 12.18
N GLY A 76 8.55 0.08 10.85
CA GLY A 76 7.89 1.13 10.08
C GLY A 76 6.39 1.25 10.40
N THR A 77 5.92 2.49 10.60
CA THR A 77 4.51 2.80 10.82
C THR A 77 3.95 3.58 9.63
N ILE A 78 2.82 3.11 9.12
CA ILE A 78 2.07 3.70 8.01
C ILE A 78 0.71 4.14 8.53
N ARG A 79 0.34 5.38 8.23
CA ARG A 79 -1.04 5.86 8.40
C ARG A 79 -1.79 5.72 7.10
N LEU A 80 -2.95 5.10 7.15
CA LEU A 80 -3.93 5.12 6.09
C LEU A 80 -5.10 6.00 6.52
N ALA A 81 -5.38 7.06 5.76
CA ALA A 81 -6.53 7.92 5.99
C ALA A 81 -7.20 8.22 4.66
N ASP A 82 -8.48 7.92 4.52
CA ASP A 82 -9.27 8.23 3.32
C ASP A 82 -8.64 7.67 2.03
N GLY A 83 -8.09 6.45 2.11
CA GLY A 83 -7.38 5.80 1.00
C GLY A 83 -5.96 6.32 0.78
N VAL A 84 -5.46 7.26 1.56
CA VAL A 84 -4.10 7.79 1.43
C VAL A 84 -3.18 7.15 2.45
N PHE A 85 -2.11 6.52 1.98
CA PHE A 85 -0.98 6.14 2.83
C PHE A 85 0.00 7.28 3.01
N LYS A 86 0.36 7.52 4.27
CA LYS A 86 1.47 8.38 4.67
C LYS A 86 2.36 7.62 5.62
N MET A 87 3.65 7.54 5.32
CA MET A 87 4.61 6.91 6.21
C MET A 87 5.00 7.89 7.32
N LEU A 88 5.05 7.40 8.56
CA LEU A 88 5.32 8.26 9.71
C LEU A 88 6.80 8.28 10.13
N SER A 89 7.57 7.20 9.93
CA SER A 89 9.01 7.19 10.20
C SER A 89 9.71 5.91 9.70
N GLN A 90 11.02 6.04 9.42
CA GLN A 90 12.04 4.98 9.22
C GLN A 90 11.99 4.14 7.93
N CYS A 91 11.39 4.63 6.86
CA CYS A 91 11.51 4.01 5.55
C CYS A 91 11.86 5.09 4.52
N THR A 92 12.90 4.85 3.73
CA THR A 92 13.42 5.84 2.77
C THR A 92 12.51 6.05 1.57
N GLY A 93 11.50 5.19 1.41
CA GLY A 93 10.83 5.02 0.15
C GLY A 93 9.39 5.54 0.01
N LEU A 94 8.56 5.59 1.05
CA LEU A 94 7.14 5.94 0.88
C LEU A 94 6.81 7.28 1.52
N SER A 95 6.60 8.32 0.71
CA SER A 95 6.20 9.66 1.21
C SER A 95 4.69 9.77 1.33
N TYR A 96 4.01 9.36 0.26
CA TYR A 96 2.59 9.53 0.05
C TYR A 96 2.13 8.59 -1.07
N CYS A 97 0.98 7.95 -0.90
CA CYS A 97 0.37 7.11 -1.94
C CYS A 97 -1.16 7.14 -1.79
N ARG A 98 -1.89 7.49 -2.87
CA ARG A 98 -3.36 7.58 -2.86
C ARG A 98 -3.99 6.37 -3.55
N LEU A 99 -4.75 5.60 -2.79
CA LEU A 99 -5.49 4.43 -3.25
C LEU A 99 -6.80 4.82 -3.92
N ILE A 100 -7.13 4.06 -4.97
CA ILE A 100 -8.41 4.10 -5.64
C ILE A 100 -9.19 2.86 -5.18
N PRO A 101 -10.36 2.98 -4.54
CA PRO A 101 -11.13 1.81 -4.15
C PRO A 101 -11.49 0.96 -5.37
N GLN A 102 -11.44 -0.36 -5.23
CA GLN A 102 -11.64 -1.30 -6.35
C GLN A 102 -12.92 -1.06 -7.17
N HIS A 103 -14.01 -0.64 -6.53
CA HIS A 103 -15.27 -0.34 -7.23
C HIS A 103 -15.16 0.85 -8.21
N TYR A 104 -14.31 1.85 -7.90
CA TYR A 104 -14.03 2.94 -8.85
C TYR A 104 -13.19 2.47 -10.04
N TRP A 105 -12.33 1.48 -9.84
CA TRP A 105 -11.48 0.94 -10.90
C TRP A 105 -12.29 0.11 -11.91
N LEU A 106 -13.18 -0.76 -11.41
CA LEU A 106 -14.14 -1.51 -12.25
C LEU A 106 -15.03 -0.55 -13.05
N ALA A 107 -15.53 0.52 -12.41
CA ALA A 107 -16.32 1.55 -13.09
C ALA A 107 -15.54 2.31 -14.19
N LYS A 108 -14.21 2.47 -14.04
CA LYS A 108 -13.35 3.07 -15.07
C LYS A 108 -13.08 2.11 -16.24
N GLN A 109 -12.92 0.82 -15.98
CA GLN A 109 -12.68 -0.16 -17.04
C GLN A 109 -13.91 -0.37 -17.94
N ASN A 110 -15.10 -0.29 -17.38
CA ASN A 110 -16.37 -0.48 -18.10
C ASN A 110 -16.84 0.77 -18.87
N ARG A 111 -16.05 1.86 -18.92
CA ARG A 111 -16.32 3.04 -19.76
C ARG A 111 -15.55 3.01 -21.09
N LYS A 112 -15.29 1.82 -21.62
CA LYS A 112 -14.75 1.64 -22.97
C LYS A 112 -15.88 1.27 -23.93
#